data_AF-A0AA88UJ58-F1
#
_entry.id   AF-A0AA88UJ58-F1
#
_cell.length_a   1.000
_cell.length_b   1.000
_cell.length_c   1.000
_cell.angle_alpha   90.00
_cell.angle_beta   90.00
_cell.angle_gamma   90.00
#
_symmetry.space_group_name_H-M   'P 1'
#
loop_
_entity.id
_entity.type
_entity.pdbx_description
1 polymer ?
#
loop_
_entity_poly.entity_id
_entity_poly.type
_entity_poly.pdbx_seq_one_letter_code
_entity_poly.pdbx_strand_id
1 'polypeptide(L)' 'MWNRKDRNEVFFRIKSSTPLKKLMNAYCDRLEMASIAFLFDGRRLRAEQTPHELRYRKR' A
#
# COMPACT_ATOMS: atom_id res chain seq x y z
N MET A 1 13.27 20.17 -16.95
CA MET A 1 12.79 20.08 -15.55
C MET A 1 11.49 19.30 -15.57
N TRP A 2 11.49 18.05 -15.10
CA TRP A 2 10.26 17.23 -15.08
C TRP A 2 9.31 17.76 -14.00
N ASN A 3 8.06 18.00 -14.39
CA ASN A 3 7.02 18.60 -13.57
C ASN A 3 6.68 17.71 -12.36
N ARG A 4 6.71 18.29 -11.15
CA ARG A 4 6.47 17.61 -9.87
C ARG A 4 4.98 17.36 -9.56
N LYS A 5 4.11 17.36 -10.58
CA LYS A 5 2.64 17.29 -10.43
C LYS A 5 2.00 15.94 -10.79
N ASP A 6 2.77 14.96 -11.29
CA ASP A 6 2.21 13.69 -11.78
C ASP A 6 2.23 12.53 -10.77
N ARG A 7 2.49 12.78 -9.49
CA ARG A 7 2.51 11.72 -8.48
C ARG A 7 1.23 11.75 -7.66
N ASN A 8 0.28 10.89 -8.03
CA ASN A 8 -0.89 10.51 -7.23
C ASN A 8 -0.47 9.75 -5.94
N GLU A 9 0.44 10.35 -5.18
CA GLU A 9 0.93 9.83 -3.90
C GLU A 9 -0.07 10.19 -2.81
N VAL A 10 -0.42 9.20 -1.98
CA VAL A 10 -1.29 9.37 -0.83
C VAL A 10 -0.57 8.81 0.40
N PHE A 11 -0.62 9.53 1.51
CA PHE A 11 0.02 9.12 2.76
C PHE A 11 -1.00 8.55 3.73
N PHE A 12 -0.69 7.40 4.33
CA PHE A 12 -1.50 6.76 5.35
C PHE A 12 -0.71 6.61 6.64
N ARG A 13 -1.34 6.91 7.78
CA ARG A 13 -0.80 6.61 9.10
C ARG A 13 -1.62 5.49 9.75
N ILE A 14 -1.01 4.32 9.94
CA ILE A 14 -1.64 3.14 10.55
C ILE A 14 -0.73 2.56 11.64
N LYS A 15 -1.31 1.85 12.62
CA LYS A 15 -0.51 1.13 13.62
C LYS A 15 0.24 -0.02 12.94
N SER A 16 1.43 -0.35 13.42
CA SER A 16 2.28 -1.40 12.82
C SER A 16 1.66 -2.80 12.86
N SER A 17 0.72 -3.05 13.78
CA SER A 17 -0.05 -4.29 13.91
C SER A 17 -1.36 -4.32 13.12
N THR A 18 -1.73 -3.23 12.45
CA THR A 18 -2.98 -3.16 11.68
C THR A 18 -2.82 -3.88 10.33
N PRO A 19 -3.78 -4.73 9.93
CA PRO A 19 -3.79 -5.32 8.59
C PRO A 19 -3.87 -4.25 7.50
N LEU A 20 -3.14 -4.45 6.41
CA LEU A 20 -3.06 -3.53 5.28
C LEU A 20 -4.39 -3.38 4.54
N LYS A 21 -5.36 -4.28 4.74
CA LYS A 21 -6.72 -4.19 4.20
C LYS A 21 -7.34 -2.81 4.38
N LYS A 22 -7.16 -2.18 5.55
CA LYS A 22 -7.72 -0.84 5.81
C LYS A 22 -7.10 0.23 4.91
N LEU A 23 -5.79 0.16 4.68
CA LEU A 23 -5.08 1.05 3.77
C LEU A 23 -5.51 0.81 2.32
N MET A 24 -5.58 -0.46 1.91
CA MET A 24 -5.98 -0.86 0.56
C MET A 24 -7.40 -0.38 0.24
N ASN A 25 -8.36 -0.62 1.14
CA ASN A 25 -9.74 -0.15 0.96
C ASN A 25 -9.79 1.38 0.86
N ALA A 26 -9.14 2.10 1.78
CA ALA A 26 -9.14 3.57 1.75
C ALA A 26 -8.48 4.16 0.48
N TYR A 27 -7.54 3.44 -0.15
CA TYR A 27 -6.98 3.82 -1.43
C TYR A 27 -7.92 3.50 -2.60
N CYS A 28 -8.54 2.31 -2.55
CA CYS A 28 -9.49 1.83 -3.55
C CYS A 28 -10.90 2.44 -3.42
N ASP A 29 -11.21 3.23 -2.41
CA ASP A 29 -12.49 3.98 -2.39
C ASP A 29 -12.65 4.88 -3.63
N ARG A 30 -11.55 5.18 -4.32
CA ARG A 30 -11.53 5.93 -5.59
C ARG A 30 -11.41 5.05 -6.85
N LEU A 31 -11.18 3.75 -6.73
CA LEU A 31 -10.79 2.84 -7.83
C LEU A 31 -11.21 1.38 -7.53
N GLU A 32 -11.71 0.63 -8.52
CA GLU A 32 -12.11 -0.77 -8.30
C GLU A 32 -10.93 -1.65 -7.83
N MET A 33 -11.08 -2.31 -6.67
CA MET A 33 -10.00 -3.10 -6.02
C MET A 33 -9.36 -4.15 -6.93
N ALA A 34 -10.11 -4.73 -7.87
CA ALA A 34 -9.62 -5.75 -8.78
C ALA A 34 -8.65 -5.21 -9.86
N SER A 35 -8.64 -3.88 -10.06
CA SER A 35 -7.81 -3.24 -11.08
C SER A 35 -6.39 -2.87 -10.59
N ILE A 36 -6.10 -3.02 -9.30
CA ILE A 36 -4.87 -2.51 -8.67
C ILE A 36 -4.08 -3.63 -8.00
N ALA A 37 -2.78 -3.69 -8.31
CA ALA A 37 -1.83 -4.53 -7.59
C ALA A 37 -1.01 -3.68 -6.61
N PHE A 38 -1.19 -3.90 -5.31
CA PHE A 38 -0.33 -3.30 -4.30
C PHE A 38 0.98 -4.08 -4.21
N LEU A 39 2.11 -3.38 -4.42
CA LEU A 39 3.44 -3.96 -4.42
C LEU A 39 4.30 -3.38 -3.29
N PHE A 40 5.15 -4.22 -2.71
CA PHE A 40 6.24 -3.83 -1.81
C PHE A 40 7.48 -4.65 -2.17
N ASP A 41 8.59 -3.96 -2.46
CA ASP A 41 9.82 -4.56 -2.98
C ASP A 41 9.57 -5.52 -4.17
N GLY A 42 8.72 -5.10 -5.10
CA GLY A 42 8.38 -5.86 -6.31
C GLY A 42 7.48 -7.10 -6.07
N ARG A 43 7.02 -7.34 -4.83
CA ARG A 43 6.13 -8.46 -4.50
C ARG A 43 4.74 -7.98 -4.15
N ARG A 44 3.72 -8.75 -4.55
CA ARG A 44 2.32 -8.47 -4.20
C ARG A 44 2.11 -8.52 -2.68
N LEU A 45 1.46 -7.48 -2.16
CA LEU A 45 0.97 -7.42 -0.79
C LEU A 45 -0.34 -8.18 -0.66
N ARG A 46 -0.52 -8.87 0.47
CA ARG A 46 -1.80 -9.45 0.87
C ARG A 46 -2.46 -8.53 1.89
N ALA A 47 -3.80 -8.50 1.91
CA ALA A 47 -4.57 -7.59 2.74
C ALA A 47 -4.43 -7.88 4.25
N GLU A 48 -4.10 -9.13 4.60
CA GLU A 48 -3.95 -9.63 5.96
C GLU A 48 -2.59 -9.28 6.55
N GLN A 49 -1.59 -8.96 5.71
CA GLN A 49 -0.26 -8.62 6.19
C GLN A 49 -0.27 -7.32 6.99
N THR A 50 0.71 -7.16 7.85
CA THR A 50 0.91 -5.94 8.64
C THR A 50 2.20 -5.20 8.25
N PRO A 51 2.29 -3.87 8.47
CA PRO A 51 3.55 -3.13 8.27
C PRO A 51 4.72 -3.72 9.06
N HIS A 52 4.46 -4.28 10.23
CA HIS A 52 5.48 -4.95 11.04
C HIS A 52 6.08 -6.15 10.29
N GLU A 53 5.25 -7.06 9.77
CA GLU A 53 5.70 -8.25 9.03
C GLU A 53 6.52 -7.90 7.78
N LEU A 54 6.14 -6.83 7.07
CA LEU A 54 6.87 -6.39 5.88
C LEU A 54 8.28 -5.89 6.19
N ARG A 55 8.47 -5.20 7.32
CA ARG A 55 9.79 -4.66 7.73
C ARG A 55 10.82 -5.75 8.02
N TYR A 56 10.39 -6.88 8.57
CA TYR A 56 11.29 -7.98 8.93
C TYR A 56 11.45 -9.01 7.83
N ARG A 57 10.74 -8.87 6.70
CA ARG A 57 10.92 -9.72 5.54
C ARG A 57 12.17 -9.30 4.77
N LYS A 58 13.35 -9.61 5.33
CA LYS A 58 14.64 -9.46 4.63
C LYS A 58 14.64 -10.27 3.33
N ARG A 59 15.32 -9.72 2.32
CA ARG A 59 15.73 -10.43 1.10
C ARG A 59 16.47 -11.72 1.43
#